data_AF-A0AB34K6R3-F1
#
_entry.id   AF-A0AB34K6R3-F1
#
_cell.length_a   1.000
_cell.length_b   1.000
_cell.length_c   1.000
_cell.angle_alpha   90.00
_cell.angle_beta   90.00
_cell.angle_gamma   90.00
#
_symmetry.space_group_name_H-M   'P 1'
#
loop_
_entity.id
_entity.type
_entity.pdbx_description
1 polymer ?
#
loop_
_entity_poly.entity_id
_entity_poly.type
_entity_poly.pdbx_seq_one_letter_code
_entity_poly.pdbx_strand_id
1 'polypeptide(L)'
;MEGALSERFVSEEERSEQEEGGGAPAARPSSMTDAKEQLRQWVALSYPTVTQFLSGTLSYVLSRQWIDLFATSLLHLHPLPFCSADDSQLPCTPEAPALVQAQFAGVVLLIAAAIERLCSANTYRFPSLRRVPQMSGMWAGWAFGGASVQALSELSERCVLSCTSIHLAFSLLATIASAVLILVLRPATLEWAWGSVCELLCGKQQPHTARPSRLLEELWQLCRRAVSVMVMMLWNYSLKMLVRDGVPQPQTQGVLYERMLLFYAISLTSFGALATTHFVRWRQRIAEGAPRVPPLSSGPRRLARLKLLLNRRLALIQFLTLLEQTSGWVIGCAWIDYVVAYFHSDDFPTALNTLKDLGVAMFLTLFAILWLALTGSDQAPPSHKTASGNRGEFEKYFLSNAMSFFVGWEWVNILRDLSILTARALGARRDERSVWAYTSFAIIAFVFGPVLTYLLLRFEQRGLAAYNSWRAALLGLPPTPLEDVALERVELCMRRHEARPAHQSFRDCAASSPFEEHGTFGHPIHWAAEEDPIPAGAEEQNSSWHSQYRKVDDDNYVLS
;
A
#
# COMPACT_ATOMS: atom_id res chain seq x y z
N MET A 1 33.01 -14.90 -39.07
CA MET A 1 32.67 -14.03 -37.92
C MET A 1 33.08 -14.74 -36.63
N GLU A 2 34.34 -15.19 -36.62
CA GLU A 2 35.06 -15.89 -35.56
C GLU A 2 36.51 -15.43 -35.75
N GLY A 3 37.00 -14.53 -34.90
CA GLY A 3 38.32 -13.91 -35.12
C GLY A 3 38.56 -12.61 -34.34
N ALA A 4 38.01 -12.48 -33.12
CA ALA A 4 38.20 -11.29 -32.29
C ALA A 4 38.25 -11.58 -30.78
N LEU A 5 38.55 -12.81 -30.36
CA LEU A 5 38.60 -13.18 -28.93
C LEU A 5 39.92 -13.85 -28.49
N SER A 6 40.95 -13.89 -29.33
CA SER A 6 42.19 -14.62 -29.01
C SER A 6 43.37 -13.75 -28.54
N GLU A 7 43.24 -12.41 -28.48
CA GLU A 7 44.37 -11.52 -28.14
C GLU A 7 44.33 -10.93 -26.72
N ARG A 8 43.34 -11.28 -25.88
CA ARG A 8 43.27 -10.76 -24.50
C ARG A 8 43.74 -11.71 -23.40
N PHE A 9 44.07 -12.96 -23.71
CA PHE A 9 44.47 -13.95 -22.70
C PHE A 9 45.98 -14.18 -22.56
N VAL A 10 46.82 -13.48 -23.33
CA VAL A 10 48.28 -13.69 -23.31
C VAL A 10 49.04 -12.60 -22.54
N SER A 11 48.36 -11.55 -22.03
CA SER A 11 49.04 -10.43 -21.33
C SER A 11 48.99 -10.48 -19.80
N GLU A 12 48.31 -11.46 -19.19
CA GLU A 12 48.23 -11.58 -17.72
C GLU A 12 49.14 -12.66 -17.12
N GLU A 13 49.75 -13.51 -17.94
CA GLU A 13 50.54 -14.66 -17.45
C GLU A 13 52.05 -14.37 -17.32
N GLU A 14 52.54 -13.23 -17.84
CA GLU A 14 53.95 -12.81 -17.68
C GLU A 14 54.18 -11.82 -16.53
N ARG A 15 53.16 -11.51 -15.71
CA ARG A 15 53.31 -10.60 -14.56
C ARG A 15 53.44 -11.31 -13.21
N SER A 16 53.47 -12.65 -13.19
CA SER A 16 53.48 -13.46 -11.96
C SER A 16 54.86 -13.94 -11.49
N GLU A 17 55.96 -13.68 -12.21
CA GLU A 17 57.27 -14.26 -11.87
C GLU A 17 58.34 -13.26 -11.37
N GLN A 18 57.98 -12.00 -11.05
CA GLN A 18 59.00 -10.98 -10.71
C GLN A 18 58.85 -10.27 -9.36
N GLU A 19 58.27 -10.93 -8.35
CA GLU A 19 58.32 -10.48 -6.95
C GLU A 19 58.59 -11.64 -5.95
N GLU A 20 59.61 -12.46 -6.21
CA GLU A 20 60.27 -13.24 -5.15
C GLU A 20 61.38 -12.38 -4.52
N GLY A 21 61.06 -11.62 -3.46
CA GLY A 21 62.09 -10.77 -2.85
C GLY A 21 61.64 -9.92 -1.67
N GLY A 22 60.96 -10.50 -0.68
CA GLY A 22 60.69 -9.77 0.57
C GLY A 22 59.66 -10.46 1.45
N GLY A 23 60.11 -11.36 2.33
CA GLY A 23 59.28 -12.01 3.33
C GLY A 23 58.70 -11.03 4.34
N ALA A 24 57.57 -10.41 4.02
CA ALA A 24 56.65 -9.85 5.00
C ALA A 24 55.74 -10.98 5.50
N PRO A 25 55.56 -11.16 6.82
CA PRO A 25 54.72 -12.23 7.35
C PRO A 25 53.30 -12.05 6.84
N ALA A 26 52.81 -13.03 6.09
CA ALA A 26 51.44 -13.11 5.62
C ALA A 26 50.49 -12.83 6.79
N ALA A 27 49.91 -11.64 6.80
CA ALA A 27 48.94 -11.22 7.79
C ALA A 27 47.81 -12.26 7.79
N ARG A 28 47.68 -12.99 8.91
CA ARG A 28 46.61 -13.95 9.12
C ARG A 28 45.27 -13.27 8.79
N PRO A 29 44.37 -13.94 8.06
CA PRO A 29 43.12 -13.33 7.63
C PRO A 29 42.30 -12.91 8.86
N SER A 30 41.99 -11.61 8.94
CA SER A 30 41.02 -10.95 9.81
C SER A 30 39.57 -11.43 9.62
N SER A 31 39.39 -12.69 9.19
CA SER A 31 38.16 -13.23 8.62
C SER A 31 36.95 -13.22 9.56
N MET A 32 37.15 -13.28 10.87
CA MET A 32 36.02 -13.36 11.83
C MET A 32 35.51 -11.98 12.28
N THR A 33 36.36 -10.95 12.31
CA THR A 33 35.92 -9.58 12.58
C THR A 33 35.18 -9.00 11.38
N ASP A 34 35.63 -9.34 10.18
CA ASP A 34 35.05 -8.84 8.93
C ASP A 34 33.64 -9.42 8.70
N ALA A 35 33.43 -10.72 8.99
CA ALA A 35 32.10 -11.35 8.87
C ALA A 35 31.07 -10.77 9.85
N LYS A 36 31.48 -10.43 11.08
CA LYS A 36 30.59 -9.80 12.07
C LYS A 36 30.19 -8.40 11.65
N GLU A 37 31.12 -7.63 11.08
CA GLU A 37 30.84 -6.26 10.63
C GLU A 37 29.97 -6.25 9.37
N GLN A 38 30.22 -7.16 8.42
CA GLN A 38 29.34 -7.37 7.27
C GLN A 38 27.91 -7.73 7.68
N LEU A 39 27.74 -8.64 8.65
CA LEU A 39 26.42 -9.00 9.17
C LEU A 39 25.72 -7.80 9.82
N ARG A 40 26.44 -6.97 10.59
CA ARG A 40 25.88 -5.76 11.22
C ARG A 40 25.43 -4.74 10.18
N GLN A 41 26.26 -4.48 9.16
CA GLN A 41 25.92 -3.58 8.07
C GLN A 41 24.71 -4.10 7.29
N TRP A 42 24.68 -5.39 7.00
CA TRP A 42 23.56 -6.04 6.31
C TRP A 42 22.25 -5.93 7.09
N VAL A 43 22.26 -6.19 8.40
CA VAL A 43 21.07 -6.00 9.26
C VAL A 43 20.65 -4.53 9.28
N ALA A 44 21.61 -3.61 9.41
CA ALA A 44 21.33 -2.18 9.47
C ALA A 44 20.68 -1.64 8.19
N LEU A 45 21.10 -2.14 7.03
CA LEU A 45 20.55 -1.78 5.71
C LEU A 45 19.19 -2.41 5.45
N SER A 46 18.96 -3.65 5.92
CA SER A 46 17.70 -4.38 5.67
C SER A 46 16.54 -3.92 6.55
N TYR A 47 16.85 -3.30 7.70
CA TYR A 47 15.85 -2.99 8.71
C TYR A 47 14.70 -2.07 8.25
N PRO A 48 14.92 -0.96 7.51
CA PRO A 48 13.83 -0.08 7.09
C PRO A 48 12.80 -0.85 6.26
N THR A 49 13.28 -1.69 5.34
CA THR A 49 12.46 -2.55 4.49
C THR A 49 11.69 -3.59 5.30
N VAL A 50 12.36 -4.27 6.24
CA VAL A 50 11.71 -5.24 7.14
C VAL A 50 10.65 -4.56 8.01
N THR A 51 10.92 -3.37 8.52
CA THR A 51 9.99 -2.60 9.34
C THR A 51 8.76 -2.19 8.52
N GLN A 52 8.98 -1.70 7.30
CA GLN A 52 7.90 -1.33 6.39
C GLN A 52 7.03 -2.55 6.05
N PHE A 53 7.64 -3.70 5.79
CA PHE A 53 6.95 -4.97 5.61
C PHE A 53 6.07 -5.31 6.81
N LEU A 54 6.65 -5.39 8.01
CA LEU A 54 5.91 -5.73 9.22
C LEU A 54 4.77 -4.76 9.49
N SER A 55 5.00 -3.45 9.29
CA SER A 55 4.01 -2.39 9.43
C SER A 55 2.85 -2.53 8.44
N GLY A 56 3.15 -2.85 7.18
CA GLY A 56 2.17 -3.10 6.13
C GLY A 56 1.33 -4.35 6.42
N THR A 57 1.99 -5.46 6.75
CA THR A 57 1.36 -6.72 7.18
C THR A 57 0.44 -6.49 8.38
N LEU A 58 0.89 -5.72 9.36
CA LEU A 58 0.11 -5.40 10.56
C LEU A 58 -1.16 -4.60 10.23
N SER A 59 -1.01 -3.57 9.39
CA SER A 59 -2.13 -2.72 8.96
C SER A 59 -3.17 -3.54 8.19
N TYR A 60 -2.68 -4.45 7.34
CA TYR A 60 -3.51 -5.42 6.63
C TYR A 60 -4.28 -6.32 7.61
N VAL A 61 -3.58 -7.01 8.52
CA VAL A 61 -4.16 -7.93 9.51
C VAL A 61 -5.23 -7.24 10.34
N LEU A 62 -4.92 -6.07 10.87
CA LEU A 62 -5.85 -5.30 11.69
C LEU A 62 -7.07 -4.84 10.89
N SER A 63 -6.89 -4.34 9.67
CA SER A 63 -8.02 -3.93 8.82
C SER A 63 -8.97 -5.09 8.52
N ARG A 64 -8.41 -6.29 8.30
CA ARG A 64 -9.18 -7.50 8.03
C ARG A 64 -9.87 -8.02 9.29
N GLN A 65 -9.16 -8.03 10.42
CA GLN A 65 -9.73 -8.43 11.70
C GLN A 65 -10.90 -7.53 12.10
N TRP A 66 -10.81 -6.22 11.87
CA TRP A 66 -11.91 -5.30 12.13
C TRP A 66 -13.14 -5.64 11.28
N ILE A 67 -12.98 -5.87 9.97
CA ILE A 67 -14.14 -6.23 9.15
C ILE A 67 -14.76 -7.55 9.61
N ASP A 68 -13.95 -8.56 9.92
CA ASP A 68 -14.46 -9.87 10.33
C ASP A 68 -15.21 -9.78 11.67
N LEU A 69 -14.70 -9.00 12.64
CA LEU A 69 -15.39 -8.80 13.92
C LEU A 69 -16.68 -7.99 13.79
N PHE A 70 -16.68 -6.90 13.02
CA PHE A 70 -17.87 -6.05 12.88
C PHE A 70 -18.92 -6.68 11.98
N ALA A 71 -18.53 -7.16 10.79
CA ALA A 71 -19.45 -7.72 9.83
C ALA A 71 -19.97 -9.08 10.29
N THR A 72 -19.09 -9.97 10.75
CA THR A 72 -19.48 -11.35 11.10
C THR A 72 -19.98 -11.43 12.55
N SER A 73 -19.23 -10.95 13.53
CA SER A 73 -19.56 -11.19 14.95
C SER A 73 -20.60 -10.22 15.53
N LEU A 74 -20.65 -8.97 15.08
CA LEU A 74 -21.58 -7.96 15.62
C LEU A 74 -22.85 -7.81 14.78
N LEU A 75 -22.70 -7.77 13.45
CA LEU A 75 -23.81 -7.47 12.53
C LEU A 75 -24.36 -8.71 11.82
N HIS A 76 -23.72 -9.87 11.95
CA HIS A 76 -24.11 -11.13 11.30
C HIS A 76 -24.35 -10.99 9.78
N LEU A 77 -23.54 -10.18 9.10
CA LEU A 77 -23.63 -9.97 7.65
C LEU A 77 -23.09 -11.15 6.85
N HIS A 78 -22.22 -11.95 7.47
CA HIS A 78 -21.62 -13.14 6.90
C HIS A 78 -21.92 -14.36 7.79
N PRO A 79 -21.91 -15.59 7.24
CA PRO A 79 -21.97 -16.79 8.04
C PRO A 79 -20.78 -16.84 8.99
N LEU A 80 -21.03 -17.26 10.23
CA LEU A 80 -19.96 -17.52 11.17
C LEU A 80 -19.03 -18.62 10.60
N PRO A 81 -17.71 -18.40 10.61
CA PRO A 81 -16.77 -19.41 10.15
C PRO A 81 -16.95 -20.70 10.96
N PHE A 82 -16.84 -21.84 10.26
CA PHE A 82 -17.02 -23.19 10.81
C PHE A 82 -18.40 -23.49 11.41
N CYS A 83 -19.42 -22.65 11.22
CA CYS A 83 -20.74 -22.92 11.81
C CYS A 83 -21.36 -24.24 11.32
N SER A 84 -21.05 -24.67 10.10
CA SER A 84 -21.54 -25.91 9.50
C SER A 84 -20.76 -27.16 9.92
N ALA A 85 -19.65 -27.03 10.67
CA ALA A 85 -18.92 -28.19 11.16
C ALA A 85 -19.72 -28.90 12.25
N ASP A 86 -19.74 -30.23 12.24
CA ASP A 86 -20.54 -31.05 13.17
C ASP A 86 -20.28 -30.71 14.65
N ASP A 87 -19.04 -30.30 14.98
CA ASP A 87 -18.58 -29.99 16.33
C ASP A 87 -18.69 -28.50 16.73
N SER A 88 -19.16 -27.63 15.84
CA SER A 88 -19.03 -26.19 16.03
C SER A 88 -19.87 -25.67 17.19
N GLN A 89 -21.07 -26.23 17.39
CA GLN A 89 -22.12 -25.71 18.27
C GLN A 89 -22.47 -24.22 18.03
N LEU A 90 -21.90 -23.58 16.99
CA LEU A 90 -22.12 -22.17 16.66
C LEU A 90 -23.38 -22.05 15.80
N PRO A 91 -24.19 -21.01 15.99
CA PRO A 91 -25.33 -20.76 15.10
C PRO A 91 -24.85 -20.37 13.70
N CYS A 92 -25.48 -20.90 12.66
CA CYS A 92 -25.22 -20.47 11.30
C CYS A 92 -26.13 -19.30 10.93
N THR A 93 -25.53 -18.18 10.59
CA THR A 93 -26.21 -17.02 10.02
C THR A 93 -26.19 -17.12 8.50
N PRO A 94 -27.29 -16.81 7.80
CA PRO A 94 -27.27 -16.71 6.35
C PRO A 94 -26.41 -15.51 5.91
N GLU A 95 -25.82 -15.60 4.72
CA GLU A 95 -25.14 -14.46 4.10
C GLU A 95 -26.16 -13.33 3.84
N ALA A 96 -25.84 -12.11 4.26
CA ALA A 96 -26.73 -10.97 4.05
C ALA A 96 -26.74 -10.54 2.58
N PRO A 97 -27.88 -10.03 2.06
CA PRO A 97 -27.96 -9.55 0.69
C PRO A 97 -26.94 -8.45 0.37
N ALA A 98 -26.49 -8.39 -0.88
CA ALA A 98 -25.50 -7.43 -1.37
C ALA A 98 -25.86 -5.97 -1.05
N LEU A 99 -27.15 -5.63 -1.13
CA LEU A 99 -27.64 -4.29 -0.80
C LEU A 99 -27.41 -3.93 0.68
N VAL A 100 -27.62 -4.89 1.60
CA VAL A 100 -27.40 -4.69 3.04
C VAL A 100 -25.91 -4.50 3.31
N GLN A 101 -25.06 -5.32 2.68
CA GLN A 101 -23.62 -5.19 2.77
C GLN A 101 -23.12 -3.85 2.19
N ALA A 102 -23.72 -3.36 1.10
CA ALA A 102 -23.39 -2.06 0.52
C ALA A 102 -23.76 -0.88 1.43
N GLN A 103 -24.91 -0.96 2.11
CA GLN A 103 -25.29 0.03 3.13
C GLN A 103 -24.30 0.03 4.28
N PHE A 104 -23.92 -1.16 4.77
CA PHE A 104 -22.88 -1.31 5.78
C PHE A 104 -21.54 -0.71 5.33
N ALA A 105 -21.09 -0.98 4.09
CA ALA A 105 -19.87 -0.39 3.54
C ALA A 105 -19.91 1.14 3.50
N GLY A 106 -21.06 1.74 3.18
CA GLY A 106 -21.27 3.18 3.25
C GLY A 106 -21.12 3.73 4.67
N VAL A 107 -21.68 3.05 5.67
CA VAL A 107 -21.53 3.42 7.09
C VAL A 107 -20.07 3.27 7.54
N VAL A 108 -19.39 2.19 7.17
CA VAL A 108 -17.96 1.97 7.48
C VAL A 108 -17.10 3.07 6.88
N LEU A 109 -17.37 3.53 5.65
CA LEU A 109 -16.63 4.63 5.04
C LEU A 109 -16.77 5.94 5.85
N LEU A 110 -17.98 6.25 6.32
CA LEU A 110 -18.22 7.44 7.16
C LEU A 110 -17.49 7.34 8.50
N ILE A 111 -17.50 6.16 9.13
CA ILE A 111 -16.78 5.92 10.37
C ILE A 111 -15.27 6.00 10.13
N ALA A 112 -14.76 5.40 9.06
CA ALA A 112 -13.34 5.46 8.68
C ALA A 112 -12.86 6.90 8.47
N ALA A 113 -13.68 7.75 7.84
CA ALA A 113 -13.40 9.17 7.67
C ALA A 113 -13.37 9.92 9.01
N ALA A 114 -14.31 9.63 9.91
CA ALA A 114 -14.32 10.22 11.25
C ALA A 114 -13.08 9.79 12.07
N ILE A 115 -12.72 8.51 12.01
CA ILE A 115 -11.52 7.97 12.68
C ILE A 115 -10.26 8.60 12.11
N GLU A 116 -10.11 8.69 10.79
CA GLU A 116 -8.96 9.33 10.14
C GLU A 116 -8.80 10.77 10.61
N ARG A 117 -9.89 11.54 10.61
CA ARG A 117 -9.86 12.93 11.06
C ARG A 117 -9.47 13.06 12.54
N LEU A 118 -10.02 12.20 13.40
CA LEU A 118 -9.68 12.18 14.82
C LEU A 118 -8.20 11.80 15.03
N CYS A 119 -7.70 10.83 14.28
CA CYS A 119 -6.31 10.39 14.36
C CYS A 119 -5.36 11.47 13.85
N SER A 120 -5.62 12.05 12.68
CA SER A 120 -4.84 13.14 12.10
C SER A 120 -4.76 14.36 13.02
N ALA A 121 -5.83 14.69 13.73
CA ALA A 121 -5.83 15.77 14.73
C ALA A 121 -4.97 15.44 15.97
N ASN A 122 -4.73 14.17 16.25
CA ASN A 122 -4.02 13.70 17.45
C ASN A 122 -2.63 13.10 17.14
N THR A 123 -2.21 13.02 15.88
CA THR A 123 -0.92 12.41 15.48
C THR A 123 0.28 13.06 16.16
N TYR A 124 0.21 14.38 16.43
CA TYR A 124 1.27 15.08 17.16
C TYR A 124 1.44 14.55 18.59
N ARG A 125 0.34 14.26 19.28
CA ARG A 125 0.35 13.73 20.65
C ARG A 125 0.63 12.22 20.68
N PHE A 126 0.18 11.50 19.67
CA PHE A 126 0.31 10.05 19.58
C PHE A 126 0.80 9.65 18.18
N PRO A 127 2.13 9.59 17.96
CA PRO A 127 2.70 9.28 16.64
C PRO A 127 2.24 7.93 16.06
N SER A 128 1.87 6.96 16.90
CA SER A 128 1.31 5.67 16.45
C SER A 128 0.01 5.80 15.66
N LEU A 129 -0.76 6.87 15.88
CA LEU A 129 -2.02 7.10 15.17
C LEU A 129 -1.82 7.34 13.66
N ARG A 130 -0.58 7.61 13.21
CA ARG A 130 -0.26 7.81 11.79
C ARG A 130 -0.66 6.62 10.91
N ARG A 131 -0.78 5.41 11.46
CA ARG A 131 -1.18 4.22 10.67
C ARG A 131 -2.67 3.98 10.58
N VAL A 132 -3.43 4.54 11.51
CA VAL A 132 -4.88 4.32 11.57
C VAL A 132 -5.59 4.73 10.26
N PRO A 133 -5.24 5.84 9.60
CA PRO A 133 -5.81 6.19 8.29
C PRO A 133 -5.59 5.12 7.20
N GLN A 134 -4.42 4.47 7.19
CA GLN A 134 -4.14 3.41 6.22
C GLN A 134 -5.02 2.19 6.49
N MET A 135 -5.10 1.78 7.75
CA MET A 135 -5.94 0.67 8.20
C MET A 135 -7.43 0.93 7.95
N SER A 136 -7.93 2.15 8.24
CA SER A 136 -9.34 2.51 8.08
C SER A 136 -9.78 2.53 6.61
N GLY A 137 -8.90 2.99 5.71
CA GLY A 137 -9.15 2.91 4.27
C GLY A 137 -9.24 1.48 3.75
N MET A 138 -8.38 0.58 4.25
CA MET A 138 -8.46 -0.85 3.93
C MET A 138 -9.72 -1.49 4.50
N TRP A 139 -10.10 -1.14 5.73
CA TRP A 139 -11.34 -1.61 6.39
C TRP A 139 -12.59 -1.27 5.57
N ALA A 140 -12.72 -0.02 5.10
CA ALA A 140 -13.79 0.37 4.19
C ALA A 140 -13.72 -0.43 2.87
N GLY A 141 -12.51 -0.64 2.34
CA GLY A 141 -12.29 -1.44 1.14
C GLY A 141 -12.76 -2.89 1.24
N TRP A 142 -12.52 -3.53 2.38
CA TRP A 142 -13.03 -4.87 2.65
C TRP A 142 -14.56 -4.91 2.65
N ALA A 143 -15.22 -3.91 3.24
CA ALA A 143 -16.67 -3.83 3.26
C ALA A 143 -17.26 -3.67 1.84
N PHE A 144 -16.70 -2.76 1.04
CA PHE A 144 -17.11 -2.59 -0.37
C PHE A 144 -16.81 -3.83 -1.22
N GLY A 145 -15.66 -4.46 -1.00
CA GLY A 145 -15.29 -5.68 -1.69
C GLY A 145 -16.21 -6.85 -1.33
N GLY A 146 -16.57 -7.02 -0.06
CA GLY A 146 -17.58 -7.99 0.38
C GLY A 146 -18.93 -7.79 -0.31
N ALA A 147 -19.46 -6.57 -0.24
CA ALA A 147 -20.71 -6.21 -0.91
C ALA A 147 -20.68 -6.47 -2.44
N SER A 148 -19.54 -6.18 -3.08
CA SER A 148 -19.37 -6.38 -4.53
C SER A 148 -19.25 -7.85 -4.91
N VAL A 149 -18.53 -8.65 -4.10
CA VAL A 149 -18.44 -10.11 -4.27
C VAL A 149 -19.81 -10.74 -4.06
N GLN A 150 -20.55 -10.31 -3.05
CA GLN A 150 -21.92 -10.80 -2.81
C GLN A 150 -22.86 -10.43 -3.96
N ALA A 151 -22.78 -9.20 -4.50
CA ALA A 151 -23.55 -8.81 -5.68
C ALA A 151 -23.24 -9.70 -6.89
N LEU A 152 -21.97 -10.07 -7.07
CA LEU A 152 -21.55 -10.96 -8.14
C LEU A 152 -22.02 -12.40 -7.91
N SER A 153 -22.02 -12.87 -6.66
CA SER A 153 -22.56 -14.17 -6.27
C SER A 153 -24.07 -14.26 -6.55
N GLU A 154 -24.85 -13.27 -6.14
CA GLU A 154 -26.30 -13.19 -6.40
C GLU A 154 -26.62 -13.09 -7.90
N LEU A 155 -25.75 -12.45 -8.68
CA LEU A 155 -25.86 -12.43 -10.14
C LEU A 155 -25.58 -13.83 -10.73
N SER A 156 -24.62 -14.55 -10.15
CA SER A 156 -24.21 -15.88 -10.62
C SER A 156 -25.30 -16.94 -10.42
N GLU A 157 -26.09 -16.82 -9.35
CA GLU A 157 -27.24 -17.69 -9.08
C GLU A 157 -28.30 -17.64 -10.19
N ARG A 158 -28.28 -16.58 -11.01
CA ARG A 158 -29.23 -16.37 -12.12
C ARG A 158 -28.74 -16.88 -13.46
N CYS A 159 -27.47 -17.28 -13.61
CA CYS A 159 -27.00 -17.81 -14.89
C CYS A 159 -27.39 -19.29 -15.04
N VAL A 160 -27.85 -19.64 -16.24
CA VAL A 160 -28.11 -21.05 -16.62
C VAL A 160 -26.86 -21.74 -17.19
N LEU A 161 -25.86 -20.98 -17.64
CA LEU A 161 -24.58 -21.43 -18.20
C LEU A 161 -23.41 -20.76 -17.45
N SER A 162 -22.17 -21.26 -17.62
CA SER A 162 -21.02 -20.81 -16.80
C SER A 162 -20.88 -19.28 -16.73
N CYS A 163 -21.02 -18.71 -15.53
CA CYS A 163 -20.94 -17.26 -15.30
C CYS A 163 -19.50 -16.73 -15.35
N THR A 164 -18.51 -17.58 -15.64
CA THR A 164 -17.09 -17.24 -15.54
C THR A 164 -16.72 -16.02 -16.39
N SER A 165 -17.26 -15.91 -17.60
CA SER A 165 -17.07 -14.73 -18.45
C SER A 165 -17.72 -13.46 -17.88
N ILE A 166 -18.87 -13.59 -17.21
CA ILE A 166 -19.57 -12.47 -16.55
C ILE A 166 -18.74 -11.98 -15.36
N HIS A 167 -18.14 -12.88 -14.59
CA HIS A 167 -17.29 -12.53 -13.44
C HIS A 167 -16.06 -11.72 -13.88
N LEU A 168 -15.37 -12.19 -14.94
CA LEU A 168 -14.24 -11.48 -15.52
C LEU A 168 -14.63 -10.13 -16.10
N ALA A 169 -15.76 -10.05 -16.81
CA ALA A 169 -16.27 -8.80 -17.38
C ALA A 169 -16.66 -7.80 -16.27
N PHE A 170 -17.31 -8.26 -15.21
CA PHE A 170 -17.67 -7.44 -14.06
C PHE A 170 -16.43 -6.89 -13.35
N SER A 171 -15.43 -7.73 -13.09
CA SER A 171 -14.16 -7.32 -12.47
C SER A 171 -13.40 -6.31 -13.33
N LEU A 172 -13.35 -6.52 -14.65
CA LEU A 172 -12.73 -5.56 -15.57
C LEU A 172 -13.48 -4.22 -15.59
N LEU A 173 -14.81 -4.25 -15.69
CA LEU A 173 -15.65 -3.04 -15.69
C LEU A 173 -15.51 -2.29 -14.37
N ALA A 174 -15.54 -2.99 -13.24
CA ALA A 174 -15.31 -2.43 -11.92
C ALA A 174 -13.93 -1.77 -11.85
N THR A 175 -12.89 -2.40 -12.40
CA THR A 175 -11.52 -1.84 -12.44
C THR A 175 -11.47 -0.54 -13.25
N ILE A 176 -12.12 -0.50 -14.42
CA ILE A 176 -12.18 0.68 -15.28
C ILE A 176 -12.95 1.81 -14.59
N ALA A 177 -14.14 1.50 -14.05
CA ALA A 177 -14.98 2.46 -13.33
C ALA A 177 -14.24 3.02 -12.11
N SER A 178 -13.52 2.16 -11.38
CA SER A 178 -12.67 2.52 -10.25
C SER A 178 -11.56 3.50 -10.62
N ALA A 179 -10.84 3.24 -11.72
CA ALA A 179 -9.78 4.13 -12.20
C ALA A 179 -10.34 5.51 -12.59
N VAL A 180 -11.51 5.56 -13.21
CA VAL A 180 -12.20 6.82 -13.55
C VAL A 180 -12.67 7.54 -12.30
N LEU A 181 -13.31 6.83 -11.36
CA LEU A 181 -13.81 7.37 -10.11
C LEU A 181 -12.69 8.02 -9.27
N ILE A 182 -11.53 7.35 -9.15
CA ILE A 182 -10.35 7.88 -8.47
C ILE A 182 -9.90 9.21 -9.09
N LEU A 183 -10.02 9.41 -10.40
CA LEU A 183 -9.64 10.68 -11.01
C LEU A 183 -10.70 11.76 -10.87
N VAL A 184 -11.96 11.39 -11.07
CA VAL A 184 -13.09 12.33 -10.99
C VAL A 184 -13.21 12.90 -9.58
N LEU A 185 -12.99 12.07 -8.55
CA LEU A 185 -13.08 12.49 -7.16
C LEU A 185 -11.80 13.18 -6.64
N ARG A 186 -10.71 13.25 -7.41
CA ARG A 186 -9.46 13.83 -6.94
C ARG A 186 -9.67 15.33 -6.63
N PRO A 187 -9.37 15.83 -5.43
CA PRO A 187 -9.65 17.23 -5.09
C PRO A 187 -8.99 18.23 -5.99
N ALA A 188 -7.79 17.97 -6.53
CA ALA A 188 -7.18 18.84 -7.54
C ALA A 188 -8.05 19.01 -8.80
N THR A 189 -8.86 18.01 -9.20
CA THR A 189 -9.81 18.17 -10.31
C THR A 189 -11.07 18.93 -9.87
N LEU A 190 -11.47 18.79 -8.60
CA LEU A 190 -12.60 19.51 -8.00
C LEU A 190 -12.26 20.98 -7.70
N GLU A 191 -11.14 21.30 -7.09
CA GLU A 191 -10.67 22.67 -6.85
C GLU A 191 -10.48 23.44 -8.15
N TRP A 192 -10.05 22.77 -9.23
CA TRP A 192 -10.03 23.40 -10.56
C TRP A 192 -11.44 23.65 -11.11
N ALA A 193 -12.36 22.72 -10.94
CA ALA A 193 -13.75 22.88 -11.40
C ALA A 193 -14.49 23.96 -10.59
N TRP A 194 -14.28 24.04 -9.28
CA TRP A 194 -14.95 24.97 -8.38
C TRP A 194 -14.24 26.32 -8.30
N GLY A 195 -12.90 26.33 -8.32
CA GLY A 195 -12.08 27.55 -8.34
C GLY A 195 -12.33 28.37 -9.60
N SER A 196 -12.40 27.72 -10.77
CA SER A 196 -12.74 28.41 -12.01
C SER A 196 -14.17 28.96 -12.03
N VAL A 197 -15.13 28.30 -11.37
CA VAL A 197 -16.53 28.77 -11.27
C VAL A 197 -16.66 29.90 -10.24
N CYS A 198 -16.02 29.80 -9.08
CA CYS A 198 -16.03 30.85 -8.06
C CYS A 198 -15.24 32.10 -8.48
N GLU A 199 -14.12 31.94 -9.20
CA GLU A 199 -13.35 33.06 -9.71
C GLU A 199 -14.12 33.80 -10.82
N LEU A 200 -14.90 33.07 -11.65
CA LEU A 200 -15.81 33.67 -12.62
C LEU A 200 -17.01 34.40 -11.97
N LEU A 201 -17.54 33.87 -10.87
CA LEU A 201 -18.78 34.38 -10.25
C LEU A 201 -18.55 35.45 -9.18
N CYS A 202 -17.44 35.38 -8.43
CA CYS A 202 -17.27 36.19 -7.22
C CYS A 202 -16.19 37.28 -7.33
N GLY A 203 -15.35 37.28 -8.37
CA GLY A 203 -14.40 38.36 -8.68
C GLY A 203 -13.39 38.74 -7.57
N LYS A 204 -13.35 38.01 -6.45
CA LYS A 204 -12.47 38.27 -5.30
C LYS A 204 -11.91 36.97 -4.75
N GLN A 205 -10.58 36.89 -4.72
CA GLN A 205 -9.84 35.86 -3.98
C GLN A 205 -10.12 36.03 -2.48
N GLN A 206 -10.90 35.12 -1.89
CA GLN A 206 -11.03 35.03 -0.44
C GLN A 206 -10.05 33.99 0.13
N PRO A 207 -9.23 34.36 1.13
CA PRO A 207 -8.19 33.49 1.72
C PRO A 207 -8.72 32.41 2.69
N HIS A 208 -10.03 32.18 2.80
CA HIS A 208 -10.62 31.28 3.81
C HIS A 208 -11.13 29.91 3.30
N THR A 209 -10.87 29.55 2.04
CA THR A 209 -11.34 28.28 1.46
C THR A 209 -10.45 27.05 1.74
N ALA A 210 -9.38 27.18 2.54
CA ALA A 210 -8.41 26.08 2.78
C ALA A 210 -8.92 24.90 3.64
N ARG A 211 -10.10 25.00 4.26
CA ARG A 211 -10.64 23.97 5.16
C ARG A 211 -11.45 22.85 4.48
N PRO A 212 -12.37 23.11 3.54
CA PRO A 212 -13.10 22.05 2.83
C PRO A 212 -12.20 21.16 1.95
N SER A 213 -11.10 21.70 1.42
CA SER A 213 -10.19 20.93 0.56
C SER A 213 -9.50 19.77 1.28
N ARG A 214 -9.10 19.95 2.54
CA ARG A 214 -8.50 18.88 3.34
C ARG A 214 -9.44 17.70 3.58
N LEU A 215 -10.71 17.98 3.90
CA LEU A 215 -11.71 16.93 4.11
C LEU A 215 -11.99 16.14 2.84
N LEU A 216 -12.08 16.84 1.70
CA LEU A 216 -12.25 16.19 0.40
C LEU A 216 -11.03 15.33 0.03
N GLU A 217 -9.82 15.76 0.36
CA GLU A 217 -8.60 14.97 0.15
C GLU A 217 -8.55 13.73 1.05
N GLU A 218 -8.86 13.85 2.33
CA GLU A 218 -8.95 12.71 3.25
C GLU A 218 -10.00 11.69 2.75
N LEU A 219 -11.21 12.16 2.41
CA LEU A 219 -12.27 11.29 1.87
C LEU A 219 -11.84 10.65 0.54
N TRP A 220 -11.19 11.40 -0.34
CA TRP A 220 -10.71 10.89 -1.61
C TRP A 220 -9.66 9.79 -1.42
N GLN A 221 -8.71 9.97 -0.51
CA GLN A 221 -7.68 8.98 -0.19
C GLN A 221 -8.31 7.70 0.37
N LEU A 222 -9.31 7.82 1.24
CA LEU A 222 -10.09 6.69 1.75
C LEU A 222 -10.83 5.97 0.63
N CYS A 223 -11.56 6.69 -0.21
CA CYS A 223 -12.27 6.13 -1.36
C CYS A 223 -11.31 5.42 -2.32
N ARG A 224 -10.16 6.03 -2.63
CA ARG A 224 -9.13 5.43 -3.49
C ARG A 224 -8.62 4.09 -2.94
N ARG A 225 -8.34 4.03 -1.63
CA ARG A 225 -7.91 2.79 -0.97
C ARG A 225 -9.03 1.76 -0.97
N ALA A 226 -10.25 2.17 -0.62
CA ALA A 226 -11.39 1.28 -0.54
C ALA A 226 -11.69 0.61 -1.89
N VAL A 227 -11.72 1.43 -2.95
CA VAL A 227 -11.93 1.00 -4.32
C VAL A 227 -10.81 0.06 -4.81
N SER A 228 -9.56 0.29 -4.42
CA SER A 228 -8.45 -0.61 -4.76
C SER A 228 -8.64 -2.01 -4.15
N VAL A 229 -8.96 -2.10 -2.86
CA VAL A 229 -9.23 -3.38 -2.19
C VAL A 229 -10.47 -4.08 -2.78
N MET A 230 -11.53 -3.33 -3.10
CA MET A 230 -12.71 -3.87 -3.77
C MET A 230 -12.34 -4.54 -5.11
N VAL A 231 -11.53 -3.89 -5.94
CA VAL A 231 -11.04 -4.44 -7.21
C VAL A 231 -10.22 -5.71 -6.98
N MET A 232 -9.31 -5.71 -6.00
CA MET A 232 -8.51 -6.89 -5.64
C MET A 232 -9.41 -8.09 -5.27
N MET A 233 -10.44 -7.86 -4.45
CA MET A 233 -11.38 -8.89 -4.03
C MET A 233 -12.19 -9.45 -5.20
N LEU A 234 -12.67 -8.59 -6.10
CA LEU A 234 -13.43 -9.00 -7.28
C LEU A 234 -12.60 -9.88 -8.23
N TRP A 235 -11.36 -9.48 -8.50
CA TRP A 235 -10.45 -10.30 -9.32
C TRP A 235 -10.11 -11.63 -8.65
N ASN A 236 -9.82 -11.61 -7.34
CA ASN A 236 -9.57 -12.84 -6.60
C ASN A 236 -10.78 -13.79 -6.68
N TYR A 237 -11.99 -13.29 -6.43
CA TYR A 237 -13.21 -14.09 -6.55
C TYR A 237 -13.40 -14.64 -7.97
N SER A 238 -13.27 -13.78 -8.99
CA SER A 238 -13.47 -14.17 -10.39
C SER A 238 -12.48 -15.23 -10.86
N LEU A 239 -11.21 -15.11 -10.46
CA LEU A 239 -10.18 -16.09 -10.81
C LEU A 239 -10.33 -17.39 -10.01
N LYS A 240 -10.73 -17.33 -8.73
CA LYS A 240 -11.09 -18.54 -7.98
C LYS A 240 -12.27 -19.28 -8.63
N MET A 241 -13.28 -18.56 -9.12
CA MET A 241 -14.39 -19.18 -9.82
C MET A 241 -13.95 -19.84 -11.14
N LEU A 242 -12.99 -19.26 -11.87
CA LEU A 242 -12.39 -19.89 -13.05
C LEU A 242 -11.73 -21.24 -12.73
N VAL A 243 -11.02 -21.35 -11.59
CA VAL A 243 -10.37 -22.60 -11.17
C VAL A 243 -11.39 -23.63 -10.70
N ARG A 244 -12.47 -23.18 -10.05
CA ARG A 244 -13.53 -24.06 -9.55
C ARG A 244 -14.48 -24.53 -10.65
N ASP A 245 -14.57 -23.79 -11.75
CA ASP A 245 -15.43 -24.15 -12.89
C ASP A 245 -14.98 -25.50 -13.47
N GLY A 246 -15.86 -26.49 -13.42
CA GLY A 246 -15.57 -27.86 -13.88
C GLY A 246 -14.86 -28.77 -12.87
N VAL A 247 -14.57 -28.30 -11.64
CA VAL A 247 -13.97 -29.12 -10.59
C VAL A 247 -15.05 -29.62 -9.63
N PRO A 248 -15.27 -30.95 -9.51
CA PRO A 248 -16.17 -31.51 -8.49
C PRO A 248 -15.85 -31.00 -7.09
N GLN A 249 -16.87 -30.90 -6.22
CA GLN A 249 -16.74 -30.28 -4.90
C GLN A 249 -15.46 -30.70 -4.13
N PRO A 250 -14.73 -29.74 -3.53
CA PRO A 250 -13.39 -29.95 -2.98
C PRO A 250 -13.30 -31.05 -1.92
N GLN A 251 -14.38 -31.30 -1.18
CA GLN A 251 -14.45 -32.36 -0.16
C GLN A 251 -14.20 -33.78 -0.71
N THR A 252 -14.35 -33.99 -2.03
CA THR A 252 -14.17 -35.32 -2.65
C THR A 252 -12.78 -35.55 -3.25
N GLN A 253 -11.93 -34.52 -3.33
CA GLN A 253 -10.74 -34.56 -4.20
C GLN A 253 -9.39 -34.69 -3.50
N GLY A 254 -9.30 -34.50 -2.18
CA GLY A 254 -8.07 -34.68 -1.39
C GLY A 254 -6.80 -34.14 -2.07
N VAL A 255 -5.78 -35.00 -2.20
CA VAL A 255 -4.46 -34.69 -2.77
C VAL A 255 -4.51 -34.09 -4.20
N LEU A 256 -5.52 -34.42 -5.01
CA LEU A 256 -5.63 -33.88 -6.37
C LEU A 256 -5.94 -32.37 -6.33
N TYR A 257 -6.81 -31.95 -5.41
CA TYR A 257 -7.18 -30.55 -5.23
C TYR A 257 -5.99 -29.72 -4.76
N GLU A 258 -5.20 -30.24 -3.81
CA GLU A 258 -3.94 -29.61 -3.35
C GLU A 258 -2.97 -29.37 -4.52
N ARG A 259 -2.76 -30.38 -5.37
CA ARG A 259 -1.87 -30.26 -6.55
C ARG A 259 -2.39 -29.25 -7.56
N MET A 260 -3.70 -29.19 -7.76
CA MET A 260 -4.33 -28.20 -8.62
C MET A 260 -4.12 -26.77 -8.09
N LEU A 261 -4.31 -26.56 -6.78
CA LEU A 261 -4.06 -25.27 -6.14
C LEU A 261 -2.58 -24.85 -6.21
N LEU A 262 -1.65 -25.79 -6.04
CA LEU A 262 -0.23 -25.53 -6.24
C LEU A 262 0.06 -25.08 -7.67
N PHE A 263 -0.45 -25.81 -8.65
CA PHE A 263 -0.27 -25.45 -10.06
C PHE A 263 -0.90 -24.10 -10.40
N TYR A 264 -2.07 -23.80 -9.83
CA TYR A 264 -2.72 -22.51 -9.94
C TYR A 264 -1.87 -21.37 -9.35
N ALA A 265 -1.33 -21.54 -8.14
CA ALA A 265 -0.48 -20.56 -7.49
C ALA A 265 0.82 -20.30 -8.28
N ILE A 266 1.48 -21.35 -8.78
CA ILE A 266 2.69 -21.25 -9.61
C ILE A 266 2.37 -20.54 -10.94
N SER A 267 1.27 -20.93 -11.58
CA SER A 267 0.84 -20.34 -12.86
C SER A 267 0.54 -18.86 -12.69
N LEU A 268 -0.27 -18.50 -11.69
CA LEU A 268 -0.55 -17.11 -11.38
C LEU A 268 0.72 -16.34 -11.08
N THR A 269 1.63 -16.87 -10.26
CA THR A 269 2.91 -16.20 -9.94
C THR A 269 3.71 -15.89 -11.21
N SER A 270 3.83 -16.88 -12.10
CA SER A 270 4.58 -16.76 -13.36
C SER A 270 3.95 -15.73 -14.31
N PHE A 271 2.64 -15.85 -14.55
CA PHE A 271 1.91 -14.94 -15.44
C PHE A 271 1.77 -13.53 -14.84
N GLY A 272 1.55 -13.43 -13.53
CA GLY A 272 1.41 -12.18 -12.81
C GLY A 272 2.72 -11.39 -12.74
N ALA A 273 3.87 -12.05 -12.60
CA ALA A 273 5.18 -11.39 -12.69
C ALA A 273 5.42 -10.78 -14.09
N LEU A 274 5.11 -11.55 -15.16
CA LEU A 274 5.21 -11.07 -16.54
C LEU A 274 4.23 -9.92 -16.81
N ALA A 275 2.97 -10.06 -16.41
CA ALA A 275 1.93 -9.06 -16.59
C ALA A 275 2.27 -7.78 -15.83
N THR A 276 2.73 -7.89 -14.58
CA THR A 276 3.11 -6.72 -13.77
C THR A 276 4.31 -5.99 -14.38
N THR A 277 5.33 -6.72 -14.83
CA THR A 277 6.46 -6.12 -15.55
C THR A 277 5.99 -5.36 -16.78
N HIS A 278 5.04 -5.92 -17.53
CA HIS A 278 4.45 -5.26 -18.69
C HIS A 278 3.63 -4.02 -18.30
N PHE A 279 2.79 -4.10 -17.26
CA PHE A 279 1.98 -2.98 -16.78
C PHE A 279 2.84 -1.82 -16.29
N VAL A 280 3.90 -2.09 -15.53
CA VAL A 280 4.81 -1.05 -15.04
C VAL A 280 5.55 -0.37 -16.18
N ARG A 281 6.10 -1.14 -17.14
CA ARG A 281 6.73 -0.59 -18.35
C ARG A 281 5.74 0.26 -19.16
N TRP A 282 4.50 -0.21 -19.31
CA TRP A 282 3.49 0.54 -20.05
C TRP A 282 3.12 1.84 -19.33
N ARG A 283 2.93 1.78 -18.00
CA ARG A 283 2.69 2.95 -17.15
C ARG A 283 3.79 3.99 -17.27
N GLN A 284 5.05 3.56 -17.25
CA GLN A 284 6.23 4.43 -17.43
C GLN A 284 6.24 5.09 -18.80
N ARG A 285 6.04 4.34 -19.89
CA ARG A 285 5.96 4.92 -21.26
C ARG A 285 4.85 5.97 -21.39
N ILE A 286 3.70 5.76 -20.76
CA ILE A 286 2.60 6.73 -20.78
C ILE A 286 2.97 8.01 -20.01
N ALA A 287 3.67 7.85 -18.88
CA ALA A 287 4.14 8.96 -18.07
C ALA A 287 5.23 9.79 -18.80
N GLU A 288 6.21 9.13 -19.42
CA GLU A 288 7.26 9.76 -20.23
C GLU A 288 6.72 10.47 -21.46
N GLY A 289 5.71 9.89 -22.11
CA GLY A 289 5.10 10.48 -23.29
C GLY A 289 4.29 11.73 -23.00
N ALA A 290 4.18 12.19 -21.74
CA ALA A 290 3.44 13.38 -21.33
C ALA A 290 3.85 14.59 -22.18
N PRO A 291 2.90 15.21 -22.91
CA PRO A 291 3.23 16.40 -23.69
C PRO A 291 3.76 17.47 -22.74
N ARG A 292 4.91 18.06 -23.07
CA ARG A 292 5.39 19.27 -22.40
C ARG A 292 4.24 20.28 -22.43
N VAL A 293 3.93 20.87 -21.28
CA VAL A 293 2.80 21.79 -21.12
C VAL A 293 2.95 22.90 -22.17
N PRO A 294 2.04 22.98 -23.16
CA PRO A 294 2.13 24.02 -24.18
C PRO A 294 1.93 25.38 -23.52
N PRO A 295 2.53 26.45 -24.07
CA PRO A 295 2.40 27.79 -23.50
C PRO A 295 0.93 28.21 -23.35
N LEU A 296 0.65 28.98 -22.30
CA LEU A 296 -0.68 29.46 -21.86
C LEU A 296 -1.46 30.24 -22.94
N SER A 297 -0.84 30.62 -24.06
CA SER A 297 -1.47 31.34 -25.18
C SER A 297 -2.35 30.46 -26.08
N SER A 298 -2.49 29.17 -25.79
CA SER A 298 -3.30 28.26 -26.60
C SER A 298 -4.81 28.44 -26.34
N GLY A 299 -5.58 28.73 -27.39
CA GLY A 299 -7.02 29.02 -27.29
C GLY A 299 -7.87 27.90 -26.63
N PRO A 300 -9.09 28.21 -26.17
CA PRO A 300 -9.88 27.37 -25.25
C PRO A 300 -10.17 25.96 -25.77
N ARG A 301 -10.34 25.79 -27.10
CA ARG A 301 -10.54 24.47 -27.72
C ARG A 301 -9.31 23.57 -27.62
N ARG A 302 -8.10 24.13 -27.72
CA ARG A 302 -6.84 23.37 -27.57
C ARG A 302 -6.63 22.97 -26.12
N LEU A 303 -6.94 23.86 -25.18
CA LEU A 303 -6.89 23.57 -23.75
C LEU A 303 -7.86 22.44 -23.36
N ALA A 304 -9.10 22.47 -23.86
CA ALA A 304 -10.08 21.41 -23.60
C ALA A 304 -9.62 20.03 -24.13
N ARG A 305 -9.06 19.99 -25.35
CA ARG A 305 -8.48 18.75 -25.91
C ARG A 305 -7.28 18.26 -25.11
N LEU A 306 -6.39 19.16 -24.70
CA LEU A 306 -5.23 18.82 -23.87
C LEU A 306 -5.68 18.23 -22.52
N LYS A 307 -6.68 18.84 -21.87
CA LYS A 307 -7.27 18.34 -20.62
C LYS A 307 -7.85 16.95 -20.78
N LEU A 308 -8.61 16.70 -21.85
CA LEU A 308 -9.16 15.36 -22.12
C LEU A 308 -8.05 14.31 -22.32
N LEU A 309 -7.00 14.66 -23.08
CA LEU A 309 -5.86 13.78 -23.30
C LEU A 309 -5.08 13.49 -22.01
N LEU A 310 -4.87 14.52 -21.18
CA LEU A 310 -4.22 14.38 -19.88
C LEU A 310 -5.04 13.47 -18.96
N ASN A 311 -6.34 13.74 -18.82
CA ASN A 311 -7.24 12.94 -17.99
C ASN A 311 -7.30 11.48 -18.45
N ARG A 312 -7.34 11.23 -19.77
CA ARG A 312 -7.30 9.86 -20.32
C ARG A 312 -6.01 9.12 -19.94
N ARG A 313 -4.87 9.81 -20.00
CA ARG A 313 -3.56 9.22 -19.65
C ARG A 313 -3.46 8.94 -18.15
N LEU A 314 -3.89 9.89 -17.33
CA LEU A 314 -3.99 9.69 -15.89
C LEU A 314 -4.89 8.48 -15.58
N ALA A 315 -5.99 8.30 -16.33
CA ALA A 315 -6.96 7.22 -16.09
C ALA A 315 -6.33 5.88 -16.41
N LEU A 316 -5.62 5.82 -17.53
CA LEU A 316 -4.88 4.63 -17.93
C LEU A 316 -3.76 4.29 -16.93
N ILE A 317 -3.05 5.29 -16.41
CA ILE A 317 -2.02 5.10 -15.39
C ILE A 317 -2.64 4.54 -14.10
N GLN A 318 -3.77 5.09 -13.63
CA GLN A 318 -4.47 4.57 -12.45
C GLN A 318 -5.02 3.16 -12.68
N PHE A 319 -5.55 2.88 -13.87
CA PHE A 319 -6.00 1.54 -14.25
C PHE A 319 -4.86 0.51 -14.19
N LEU A 320 -3.70 0.82 -14.78
CA LEU A 320 -2.52 -0.04 -14.75
C LEU A 320 -1.99 -0.24 -13.33
N THR A 321 -2.05 0.80 -12.50
CA THR A 321 -1.75 0.69 -11.07
C THR A 321 -2.68 -0.28 -10.35
N LEU A 322 -3.99 -0.19 -10.58
CA LEU A 322 -4.94 -1.10 -9.94
C LEU A 322 -4.67 -2.55 -10.34
N LEU A 323 -4.35 -2.80 -11.63
CA LEU A 323 -3.96 -4.13 -12.09
C LEU A 323 -2.66 -4.64 -11.47
N GLU A 324 -1.64 -3.78 -11.36
CA GLU A 324 -0.36 -4.06 -10.69
C GLU A 324 -0.56 -4.44 -9.21
N GLN A 325 -1.43 -3.71 -8.50
CA GLN A 325 -1.73 -4.01 -7.10
C GLN A 325 -2.55 -5.31 -6.97
N THR A 326 -3.47 -5.53 -7.90
CA THR A 326 -4.36 -6.70 -7.91
C THR A 326 -3.62 -7.99 -8.20
N SER A 327 -2.62 -7.98 -9.09
CA SER A 327 -1.82 -9.18 -9.39
C SER A 327 -1.09 -9.70 -8.15
N GLY A 328 -0.45 -8.81 -7.38
CA GLY A 328 0.26 -9.17 -6.15
C GLY A 328 -0.67 -9.78 -5.10
N TRP A 329 -1.86 -9.19 -4.95
CA TRP A 329 -2.89 -9.67 -4.04
C TRP A 329 -3.42 -11.05 -4.43
N VAL A 330 -3.84 -11.22 -5.69
CA VAL A 330 -4.41 -12.48 -6.20
C VAL A 330 -3.41 -13.63 -6.04
N ILE A 331 -2.13 -13.37 -6.28
CA ILE A 331 -1.08 -14.38 -6.10
C ILE A 331 -0.91 -14.72 -4.62
N GLY A 332 -0.92 -13.73 -3.73
CA GLY A 332 -0.99 -13.97 -2.29
C GLY A 332 -2.14 -14.90 -1.94
N CYS A 333 -3.37 -14.59 -2.38
CA CYS A 333 -4.55 -15.42 -2.15
C CYS A 333 -4.42 -16.85 -2.73
N ALA A 334 -3.79 -17.02 -3.89
CA ALA A 334 -3.60 -18.34 -4.48
C ALA A 334 -2.62 -19.21 -3.66
N TRP A 335 -1.54 -18.62 -3.16
CA TRP A 335 -0.61 -19.32 -2.26
C TRP A 335 -1.25 -19.65 -0.91
N ILE A 336 -2.07 -18.74 -0.37
CA ILE A 336 -2.86 -18.97 0.84
C ILE A 336 -3.79 -20.16 0.63
N ASP A 337 -4.56 -20.20 -0.48
CA ASP A 337 -5.47 -21.30 -0.74
C ASP A 337 -4.74 -22.65 -0.75
N TYR A 338 -3.55 -22.68 -1.37
CA TYR A 338 -2.69 -23.87 -1.36
C TYR A 338 -2.19 -24.24 0.05
N VAL A 339 -1.66 -23.27 0.81
CA VAL A 339 -1.13 -23.50 2.17
C VAL A 339 -2.23 -23.91 3.14
N VAL A 340 -3.42 -23.32 3.03
CA VAL A 340 -4.59 -23.74 3.78
C VAL A 340 -4.95 -25.17 3.41
N ALA A 341 -5.09 -25.50 2.13
CA ALA A 341 -5.42 -26.87 1.72
C ALA A 341 -4.35 -27.91 2.12
N TYR A 342 -3.06 -27.52 2.18
CA TYR A 342 -1.96 -28.44 2.48
C TYR A 342 -1.69 -28.61 3.98
N PHE A 343 -1.74 -27.52 4.75
CA PHE A 343 -1.37 -27.54 6.17
C PHE A 343 -2.58 -27.55 7.12
N HIS A 344 -3.69 -26.94 6.71
CA HIS A 344 -4.86 -26.82 7.58
C HIS A 344 -5.82 -27.95 7.26
N SER A 345 -6.23 -28.69 8.30
CA SER A 345 -7.42 -29.50 8.15
C SER A 345 -8.63 -28.56 8.16
N ASP A 346 -9.61 -28.78 7.29
CA ASP A 346 -10.91 -28.08 7.30
C ASP A 346 -11.72 -28.30 8.60
N ASP A 347 -11.08 -28.88 9.62
CA ASP A 347 -11.65 -29.17 10.92
C ASP A 347 -11.88 -27.89 11.71
N PHE A 348 -12.82 -27.98 12.64
CA PHE A 348 -13.07 -26.92 13.61
C PHE A 348 -11.77 -26.53 14.35
N PRO A 349 -11.52 -25.23 14.60
CA PRO A 349 -10.27 -24.79 15.24
C PRO A 349 -10.11 -25.42 16.62
N THR A 350 -8.97 -26.06 16.82
CA THR A 350 -8.52 -26.59 18.11
C THR A 350 -7.25 -25.86 18.55
N ALA A 351 -6.94 -25.86 19.85
CA ALA A 351 -5.70 -25.25 20.34
C ALA A 351 -4.45 -25.82 19.66
N LEU A 352 -4.47 -27.11 19.30
CA LEU A 352 -3.38 -27.75 18.56
C LEU A 352 -3.28 -27.25 17.11
N ASN A 353 -4.41 -27.14 16.41
CA ASN A 353 -4.42 -26.62 15.04
C ASN A 353 -3.98 -25.15 15.01
N THR A 354 -4.53 -24.31 15.88
CA THR A 354 -4.12 -22.91 15.99
C THR A 354 -2.62 -22.75 16.34
N LEU A 355 -2.04 -23.68 17.12
CA LEU A 355 -0.60 -23.69 17.38
C LEU A 355 0.23 -24.07 16.13
N LYS A 356 -0.27 -25.00 15.30
CA LYS A 356 0.35 -25.31 14.00
C LYS A 356 0.29 -24.11 13.07
N ASP A 357 -0.86 -23.44 12.99
CA ASP A 357 -1.06 -22.27 12.14
C ASP A 357 -0.15 -21.12 12.60
N LEU A 358 0.00 -20.94 13.91
CA LEU A 358 1.01 -20.04 14.48
C LEU A 358 2.43 -20.40 14.04
N GLY A 359 2.78 -21.68 14.06
CA GLY A 359 4.05 -22.17 13.53
C GLY A 359 4.27 -21.81 12.06
N VAL A 360 3.24 -22.00 11.22
CA VAL A 360 3.27 -21.66 9.79
C VAL A 360 3.42 -20.15 9.59
N ALA A 361 2.62 -19.32 10.26
CA ALA A 361 2.72 -17.87 10.14
C ALA A 361 4.08 -17.33 10.60
N MET A 362 4.63 -17.87 11.69
CA MET A 362 5.97 -17.53 12.17
C MET A 362 7.04 -17.92 11.16
N PHE A 363 6.97 -19.13 10.60
CA PHE A 363 7.89 -19.60 9.57
C PHE A 363 7.86 -18.70 8.33
N LEU A 364 6.66 -18.39 7.82
CA LEU A 364 6.51 -17.52 6.65
C LEU A 364 6.95 -16.09 6.93
N THR A 365 6.72 -15.58 8.14
CA THR A 365 7.20 -14.25 8.55
C THR A 365 8.73 -14.22 8.56
N LEU A 366 9.38 -15.22 9.16
CA LEU A 366 10.85 -15.33 9.18
C LEU A 366 11.41 -15.50 7.76
N PHE A 367 10.76 -16.30 6.91
CA PHE A 367 11.13 -16.47 5.52
C PHE A 367 11.04 -15.16 4.74
N ALA A 368 9.96 -14.39 4.90
CA ALA A 368 9.81 -13.09 4.25
C ALA A 368 10.84 -12.07 4.75
N ILE A 369 11.14 -12.04 6.05
CA ILE A 369 12.20 -11.20 6.62
C ILE A 369 13.55 -11.56 6.01
N LEU A 370 13.87 -12.86 5.95
CA LEU A 370 15.10 -13.35 5.35
C LEU A 370 15.18 -12.99 3.86
N TRP A 371 14.09 -13.16 3.12
CA TRP A 371 13.98 -12.77 1.70
C TRP A 371 14.26 -11.29 1.49
N LEU A 372 13.61 -10.41 2.26
CA LEU A 372 13.79 -8.96 2.15
C LEU A 372 15.21 -8.55 2.49
N ALA A 373 15.78 -9.17 3.51
CA ALA A 373 17.15 -8.89 3.92
C ALA A 373 18.16 -9.37 2.86
N LEU A 374 17.96 -10.57 2.28
CA LEU A 374 18.85 -11.10 1.23
C LEU A 374 18.75 -10.32 -0.09
N THR A 375 17.56 -9.86 -0.44
CA THR A 375 17.35 -9.18 -1.73
C THR A 375 17.67 -7.70 -1.69
N GLY A 376 17.69 -7.08 -0.50
CA GLY A 376 17.82 -5.63 -0.35
C GLY A 376 16.72 -4.87 -1.10
N SER A 377 15.60 -5.52 -1.38
CA SER A 377 14.54 -4.95 -2.22
C SER A 377 13.86 -3.84 -1.45
N ASP A 378 14.13 -2.59 -1.81
CA ASP A 378 13.30 -1.49 -1.36
C ASP A 378 11.86 -1.74 -1.80
N GLN A 379 10.89 -1.53 -0.90
CA GLN A 379 9.46 -1.59 -1.26
C GLN A 379 9.01 -0.37 -2.06
N ALA A 380 9.95 0.50 -2.45
CA ALA A 380 9.67 1.56 -3.40
C ALA A 380 9.60 0.96 -4.81
N PRO A 381 8.64 1.37 -5.65
CA PRO A 381 8.68 1.00 -7.05
C PRO A 381 10.00 1.49 -7.65
N PRO A 382 10.70 0.67 -8.44
CA PRO A 382 12.01 1.03 -8.97
C PRO A 382 11.92 2.34 -9.75
N SER A 383 12.85 3.25 -9.43
CA SER A 383 12.92 4.57 -10.04
C SER A 383 13.07 4.48 -11.56
N HIS A 384 12.66 5.54 -12.27
CA HIS A 384 12.81 5.63 -13.72
C HIS A 384 14.26 5.41 -14.20
N LYS A 385 15.24 5.92 -13.44
CA LYS A 385 16.67 5.80 -13.75
C LYS A 385 17.18 4.34 -13.65
N THR A 386 16.54 3.52 -12.82
CA THR A 386 16.87 2.08 -12.66
C THR A 386 15.99 1.16 -13.50
N ALA A 387 14.89 1.67 -14.06
CA ALA A 387 13.89 0.91 -14.80
C ALA A 387 14.33 0.44 -16.20
N SER A 388 15.33 1.09 -16.80
CA SER A 388 15.73 0.82 -18.18
C SER A 388 16.48 -0.50 -18.40
N GLY A 389 16.92 -1.20 -17.34
CA GLY A 389 17.78 -2.38 -17.49
C GLY A 389 17.38 -3.65 -16.74
N ASN A 390 16.79 -3.57 -15.54
CA ASN A 390 16.84 -4.72 -14.64
C ASN A 390 15.46 -5.34 -14.34
N ARG A 391 15.04 -6.31 -15.18
CA ARG A 391 13.82 -7.11 -14.96
C ARG A 391 13.75 -7.70 -13.54
N GLY A 392 14.90 -8.10 -12.99
CA GLY A 392 14.99 -8.68 -11.65
C GLY A 392 14.48 -7.77 -10.55
N GLU A 393 14.64 -6.45 -10.64
CA GLU A 393 14.16 -5.51 -9.61
C GLU A 393 12.64 -5.42 -9.57
N PHE A 394 11.98 -5.49 -10.73
CA PHE A 394 10.51 -5.54 -10.79
C PHE A 394 9.96 -6.85 -10.22
N GLU A 395 10.61 -7.98 -10.54
CA GLU A 395 10.21 -9.29 -10.02
C GLU A 395 10.42 -9.37 -8.50
N LYS A 396 11.53 -8.82 -7.97
CA LYS A 396 11.76 -8.70 -6.52
C LYS A 396 10.70 -7.84 -5.84
N TYR A 397 10.43 -6.64 -6.36
CA TYR A 397 9.38 -5.76 -5.85
C TYR A 397 8.02 -6.47 -5.82
N PHE A 398 7.69 -7.15 -6.92
CA PHE A 398 6.46 -7.90 -7.07
C PHE A 398 6.31 -9.04 -6.06
N LEU A 399 7.35 -9.89 -5.93
CA LEU A 399 7.37 -11.01 -4.98
C LEU A 399 7.31 -10.53 -3.53
N SER A 400 8.06 -9.48 -3.19
CA SER A 400 8.04 -8.87 -1.85
C SER A 400 6.64 -8.37 -1.46
N ASN A 401 5.91 -7.77 -2.41
CA ASN A 401 4.52 -7.38 -2.17
C ASN A 401 3.60 -8.58 -1.97
N ALA A 402 3.69 -9.62 -2.83
CA ALA A 402 2.89 -10.83 -2.70
C ALA A 402 3.15 -11.55 -1.35
N MET A 403 4.40 -11.59 -0.89
CA MET A 403 4.76 -12.16 0.42
C MET A 403 4.09 -11.42 1.59
N SER A 404 3.94 -10.09 1.52
CA SER A 404 3.29 -9.34 2.60
C SER A 404 1.82 -9.69 2.77
N PHE A 405 1.11 -9.90 1.66
CA PHE A 405 -0.26 -10.40 1.68
C PHE A 405 -0.34 -11.84 2.18
N PHE A 406 0.53 -12.71 1.68
CA PHE A 406 0.58 -14.11 2.08
C PHE A 406 0.80 -14.27 3.60
N VAL A 407 1.84 -13.61 4.13
CA VAL A 407 2.13 -13.61 5.57
C VAL A 407 0.99 -12.98 6.37
N GLY A 408 0.45 -11.85 5.90
CA GLY A 408 -0.65 -11.17 6.57
C GLY A 408 -1.90 -12.02 6.70
N TRP A 409 -2.23 -12.84 5.70
CA TRP A 409 -3.40 -13.68 5.77
C TRP A 409 -3.26 -14.82 6.79
N GLU A 410 -2.09 -15.43 6.92
CA GLU A 410 -1.89 -16.47 7.94
C GLU A 410 -2.07 -15.91 9.37
N TRP A 411 -1.63 -14.67 9.60
CA TRP A 411 -1.93 -13.97 10.85
C TRP A 411 -3.44 -13.72 11.04
N VAL A 412 -4.17 -13.41 9.96
CA VAL A 412 -5.65 -13.30 10.02
C VAL A 412 -6.28 -14.65 10.37
N ASN A 413 -5.84 -15.76 9.78
CA ASN A 413 -6.33 -17.10 10.11
C ASN A 413 -6.15 -17.41 11.61
N ILE A 414 -4.96 -17.14 12.17
CA ILE A 414 -4.69 -17.35 13.60
C ILE A 414 -5.59 -16.49 14.48
N LEU A 415 -5.75 -15.21 14.16
CA LEU A 415 -6.59 -14.31 14.96
C LEU A 415 -8.07 -14.71 14.89
N ARG A 416 -8.54 -15.16 13.72
CA ARG A 416 -9.87 -15.73 13.56
C ARG A 416 -10.03 -16.96 14.45
N ASP A 417 -9.10 -17.90 14.41
CA ASP A 417 -9.21 -19.15 15.16
C ASP A 417 -9.12 -18.90 16.68
N LEU A 418 -8.24 -17.99 17.11
CA LEU A 418 -8.18 -17.52 18.50
C LEU A 418 -9.49 -16.87 18.94
N SER A 419 -10.13 -16.07 18.07
CA SER A 419 -11.41 -15.44 18.39
C SER A 419 -12.51 -16.49 18.60
N ILE A 420 -12.52 -17.55 17.80
CA ILE A 420 -13.50 -18.66 17.91
C ILE A 420 -13.24 -19.50 19.16
N LEU A 421 -11.98 -19.85 19.42
CA LEU A 421 -11.60 -20.56 20.65
C LEU A 421 -11.97 -19.75 21.90
N THR A 422 -11.79 -18.43 21.85
CA THR A 422 -12.19 -17.53 22.94
C THR A 422 -13.72 -17.49 23.09
N ALA A 423 -14.49 -17.42 21.99
CA ALA A 423 -15.95 -17.49 22.03
C ALA A 423 -16.44 -18.77 22.70
N ARG A 424 -15.84 -19.90 22.33
CA ARG A 424 -16.13 -21.21 22.92
C ARG A 424 -15.78 -21.26 24.41
N ALA A 425 -14.61 -20.75 24.79
CA ALA A 425 -14.18 -20.70 26.19
C ALA A 425 -15.08 -19.81 27.06
N LEU A 426 -15.63 -18.72 26.50
CA LEU A 426 -16.59 -17.84 27.15
C LEU A 426 -18.02 -18.41 27.20
N GLY A 427 -18.24 -19.62 26.69
CA GLY A 427 -19.53 -20.30 26.78
C GLY A 427 -20.55 -19.86 25.75
N ALA A 428 -20.11 -19.40 24.57
CA ALA A 428 -20.99 -19.26 23.40
C ALA A 428 -21.52 -20.65 22.97
N ARG A 429 -22.52 -21.16 23.70
CA ARG A 429 -23.25 -22.39 23.37
C ARG A 429 -24.41 -22.08 22.43
N ARG A 430 -24.87 -23.12 21.73
CA ARG A 430 -25.88 -23.13 20.65
C ARG A 430 -27.22 -22.44 20.92
N ASP A 431 -27.51 -21.98 22.13
CA ASP A 431 -28.73 -21.23 22.40
C ASP A 431 -28.64 -19.80 21.81
N GLU A 432 -29.10 -19.68 20.56
CA GLU A 432 -29.20 -18.43 19.76
C GLU A 432 -29.89 -17.27 20.48
N ARG A 433 -30.70 -17.56 21.50
CA ARG A 433 -31.44 -16.54 22.27
C ARG A 433 -30.71 -16.10 23.53
N SER A 434 -29.55 -16.66 23.83
CA SER A 434 -28.81 -16.26 25.02
C SER A 434 -28.12 -14.91 24.77
N VAL A 435 -28.47 -13.91 25.56
CA VAL A 435 -27.77 -12.61 25.66
C VAL A 435 -26.25 -12.83 25.82
N TRP A 436 -25.85 -13.96 26.40
CA TRP A 436 -24.48 -14.41 26.55
C TRP A 436 -23.73 -14.63 25.24
N ALA A 437 -24.34 -15.23 24.21
CA ALA A 437 -23.70 -15.41 22.92
C ALA A 437 -23.32 -14.05 22.29
N TYR A 438 -24.29 -13.13 22.22
CA TYR A 438 -24.04 -11.78 21.71
C TYR A 438 -23.01 -11.00 22.55
N THR A 439 -23.11 -11.10 23.87
CA THR A 439 -22.15 -10.44 24.79
C THR A 439 -20.73 -11.00 24.60
N SER A 440 -20.59 -12.31 24.39
CA SER A 440 -19.29 -12.94 24.14
C SER A 440 -18.67 -12.46 22.83
N PHE A 441 -19.44 -12.37 21.74
CA PHE A 441 -18.98 -11.84 20.46
C PHE A 441 -18.64 -10.34 20.53
N ALA A 442 -19.40 -9.56 21.30
CA ALA A 442 -19.09 -8.15 21.54
C ALA A 442 -17.79 -7.96 22.34
N ILE A 443 -17.56 -8.78 23.37
CA ILE A 443 -16.29 -8.79 24.13
C ILE A 443 -15.14 -9.16 23.20
N ILE A 444 -15.30 -10.17 22.34
CA ILE A 444 -14.29 -10.60 21.38
C ILE A 444 -14.01 -9.48 20.37
N ALA A 445 -15.04 -8.84 19.83
CA ALA A 445 -14.89 -7.70 18.93
C ALA A 445 -14.11 -6.56 19.59
N PHE A 446 -14.33 -6.30 20.87
CA PHE A 446 -13.61 -5.27 21.62
C PHE A 446 -12.15 -5.67 21.93
N VAL A 447 -11.91 -6.92 22.33
CA VAL A 447 -10.57 -7.44 22.68
C VAL A 447 -9.70 -7.60 21.43
N PHE A 448 -10.21 -8.26 20.40
CA PHE A 448 -9.47 -8.53 19.16
C PHE A 448 -9.50 -7.37 18.16
N GLY A 449 -10.37 -6.38 18.35
CA GLY A 449 -10.38 -5.14 17.57
C GLY A 449 -9.52 -4.04 18.23
N PRO A 450 -10.12 -3.11 18.98
CA PRO A 450 -9.41 -1.99 19.60
C PRO A 450 -8.21 -2.36 20.49
N VAL A 451 -8.33 -3.35 21.38
CA VAL A 451 -7.25 -3.68 22.34
C VAL A 451 -6.05 -4.28 21.60
N LEU A 452 -6.28 -5.25 20.71
CA LEU A 452 -5.23 -5.81 19.87
C LEU A 452 -4.57 -4.74 19.00
N THR A 453 -5.36 -3.85 18.39
CA THR A 453 -4.85 -2.70 17.62
C THR A 453 -3.91 -1.85 18.47
N TYR A 454 -4.31 -1.49 19.69
CA TYR A 454 -3.50 -0.71 20.61
C TYR A 454 -2.19 -1.45 20.98
N LEU A 455 -2.26 -2.73 21.32
CA LEU A 455 -1.10 -3.53 21.67
C LEU A 455 -0.10 -3.64 20.52
N LEU A 456 -0.59 -3.84 19.30
CA LEU A 456 0.24 -3.95 18.11
C LEU A 456 0.89 -2.61 17.73
N LEU A 457 0.16 -1.50 17.84
CA LEU A 457 0.72 -0.16 17.66
C LEU A 457 1.82 0.13 18.70
N ARG A 458 1.62 -0.28 19.96
CA ARG A 458 2.62 -0.14 21.03
C ARG A 458 3.84 -1.04 20.83
N PHE A 459 3.61 -2.27 20.37
CA PHE A 459 4.68 -3.21 20.05
C PHE A 459 5.59 -2.61 18.97
N GLU A 460 5.03 -2.05 17.90
CA GLU A 460 5.85 -1.45 16.85
C GLU A 460 6.59 -0.19 17.32
N GLN A 461 5.96 0.67 18.13
CA GLN A 461 6.65 1.82 18.74
C GLN A 461 7.87 1.37 19.57
N ARG A 462 7.67 0.37 20.44
CA ARG A 462 8.75 -0.17 21.27
C ARG A 462 9.80 -0.91 20.45
N GLY A 463 9.40 -1.64 19.42
CA GLY A 463 10.30 -2.33 18.50
C GLY A 463 11.19 -1.34 17.76
N LEU A 464 10.63 -0.24 17.27
CA LEU A 464 11.38 0.83 16.61
C LEU A 464 12.38 1.51 17.56
N ALA A 465 11.94 1.81 18.78
CA ALA A 465 12.80 2.39 19.81
C ALA A 465 13.96 1.43 20.17
N ALA A 466 13.64 0.17 20.46
CA ALA A 466 14.63 -0.86 20.80
C ALA A 466 15.64 -1.07 19.66
N TYR A 467 15.17 -1.09 18.41
CA TYR A 467 16.05 -1.18 17.26
C TYR A 467 16.96 0.04 17.13
N ASN A 468 16.43 1.26 17.25
CA ASN A 468 17.25 2.47 17.13
C ASN A 468 18.32 2.52 18.23
N SER A 469 17.98 2.10 19.46
CA SER A 469 18.95 1.94 20.55
C SER A 469 20.00 0.88 20.21
N TRP A 470 19.59 -0.27 19.67
CA TRP A 470 20.50 -1.35 19.28
C TRP A 470 21.42 -0.94 18.12
N ARG A 471 20.87 -0.25 17.09
CA ARG A 471 21.61 0.30 15.96
C ARG A 471 22.62 1.35 16.43
N ALA A 472 22.23 2.25 17.31
CA ALA A 472 23.14 3.23 17.89
C ALA A 472 24.30 2.54 18.63
N ALA A 473 23.98 1.55 19.47
CA ALA A 473 24.99 0.75 20.18
C ALA A 473 25.93 -0.01 19.22
N LEU A 474 25.39 -0.58 18.13
CA LEU A 474 26.20 -1.28 17.13
C LEU A 474 27.12 -0.35 16.33
N LEU A 475 26.63 0.83 15.96
CA LEU A 475 27.39 1.80 15.15
C LEU A 475 28.30 2.70 16.01
N GLY A 476 28.34 2.49 17.33
CA GLY A 476 29.06 3.37 18.26
C GLY A 476 28.52 4.80 18.28
N LEU A 477 27.28 5.01 17.82
CA LEU A 477 26.61 6.30 17.84
C LEU A 477 26.00 6.51 19.23
N PRO A 478 26.02 7.75 19.77
CA PRO A 478 25.28 8.03 20.99
C PRO A 478 23.79 7.71 20.76
N PRO A 479 23.09 7.11 21.74
CA PRO A 479 21.66 6.90 21.64
C PRO A 479 21.01 8.28 21.51
N THR A 480 20.54 8.61 20.31
CA THR A 480 19.77 9.82 20.10
C THR A 480 18.34 9.51 20.55
N PRO A 481 17.81 10.17 21.60
CA PRO A 481 16.40 10.07 21.91
C PRO A 481 15.63 10.66 20.72
N LEU A 482 15.12 9.76 19.85
CA LEU A 482 14.47 10.14 18.59
C LEU A 482 13.19 10.96 18.81
N GLU A 483 12.53 10.78 19.95
CA GLU A 483 11.35 11.56 20.32
C GLU A 483 11.73 12.99 20.73
N ASP A 484 12.80 13.18 21.50
CA ASP A 484 13.14 14.51 22.02
C ASP A 484 13.69 15.43 20.93
N VAL A 485 14.56 14.96 20.02
CA VAL A 485 15.18 15.85 19.01
C VAL A 485 14.18 16.33 17.96
N ALA A 486 13.19 15.50 17.58
CA ALA A 486 12.17 15.90 16.62
C ALA A 486 11.11 16.82 17.27
N LEU A 487 10.66 16.50 18.50
CA LEU A 487 9.73 17.36 19.22
C LEU A 487 10.38 18.70 19.58
N GLU A 488 11.62 18.68 20.07
CA GLU A 488 12.37 19.89 20.44
C GLU A 488 12.62 20.78 19.22
N ARG A 489 12.94 20.22 18.03
CA ARG A 489 13.10 21.01 16.79
C ARG A 489 11.78 21.58 16.27
N VAL A 490 10.69 20.83 16.35
CA VAL A 490 9.36 21.32 15.95
C VAL A 490 8.88 22.40 16.92
N GLU A 491 9.07 22.19 18.22
CA GLU A 491 8.77 23.17 19.26
C GLU A 491 9.67 24.41 19.12
N LEU A 492 10.92 24.27 18.68
CA LEU A 492 11.80 25.38 18.31
C LEU A 492 11.36 26.14 17.04
N CYS A 493 10.91 25.47 15.96
CA CYS A 493 10.33 26.19 14.79
C CYS A 493 9.02 26.88 15.20
N MET A 494 8.17 26.25 16.01
CA MET A 494 6.91 26.84 16.52
C MET A 494 7.17 28.06 17.41
N ARG A 495 8.08 27.98 18.38
CA ARG A 495 8.47 29.12 19.23
C ARG A 495 9.16 30.23 18.43
N ARG A 496 9.93 29.90 17.39
CA ARG A 496 10.50 30.91 16.46
C ARG A 496 9.42 31.58 15.60
N HIS A 497 8.33 30.88 15.30
CA HIS A 497 7.19 31.42 14.55
C HIS A 497 6.36 32.42 15.36
N GLU A 498 6.22 32.23 16.67
CA GLU A 498 5.54 33.20 17.55
C GLU A 498 6.33 34.51 17.72
N ALA A 499 7.64 34.50 17.42
CA ALA A 499 8.54 35.63 17.66
C ALA A 499 8.87 36.48 16.41
N ARG A 500 8.39 36.16 15.20
CA ARG A 500 8.77 36.88 13.96
C ARG A 500 7.59 37.24 13.06
N PRO A 501 7.67 38.37 12.32
CA PRO A 501 6.63 38.78 11.36
C PRO A 501 6.48 37.75 10.21
N ALA A 502 5.23 37.44 9.88
CA ALA A 502 4.79 36.28 9.09
C ALA A 502 5.41 36.12 7.69
N HIS A 503 6.04 37.16 7.13
CA HIS A 503 6.58 37.13 5.77
C HIS A 503 8.02 36.58 5.66
N GLN A 504 8.79 36.51 6.76
CA GLN A 504 10.17 35.98 6.75
C GLN A 504 10.27 34.54 7.28
N SER A 505 9.34 34.07 8.13
CA SER A 505 9.46 32.76 8.78
C SER A 505 9.21 31.57 7.84
N PHE A 506 8.43 31.75 6.77
CA PHE A 506 8.11 30.66 5.85
C PHE A 506 9.29 30.23 4.97
N ARG A 507 10.14 31.18 4.55
CA ARG A 507 11.36 30.87 3.76
C ARG A 507 12.43 30.19 4.61
N ASP A 508 12.56 30.55 5.89
CA ASP A 508 13.62 30.04 6.75
C ASP A 508 13.35 28.60 7.27
N CYS A 509 12.10 28.23 7.63
CA CYS A 509 11.79 26.83 8.00
C CYS A 509 11.78 25.90 6.75
N ALA A 510 11.52 26.42 5.53
CA ALA A 510 11.68 25.63 4.29
C ALA A 510 13.17 25.33 3.99
N ALA A 511 14.05 26.33 4.14
CA ALA A 511 15.49 26.19 3.89
C ALA A 511 16.26 25.42 4.98
N SER A 512 15.68 25.22 6.17
CA SER A 512 16.33 24.54 7.31
C SER A 512 15.70 23.20 7.70
N SER A 513 14.74 22.72 6.90
CA SER A 513 14.17 21.39 7.02
C SER A 513 15.10 20.36 6.37
N PRO A 514 15.75 19.43 7.12
CA PRO A 514 16.37 18.26 6.51
C PRO A 514 15.32 17.21 6.09
N PHE A 515 14.03 17.55 6.13
CA PHE A 515 12.92 16.64 5.85
C PHE A 515 12.44 16.66 4.38
N GLU A 516 13.08 17.44 3.49
CA GLU A 516 12.80 17.35 2.05
C GLU A 516 13.44 16.13 1.36
N GLU A 517 14.36 15.40 2.00
CA GLU A 517 15.01 14.22 1.41
C GLU A 517 14.69 12.87 2.07
N HIS A 518 13.81 12.83 3.07
CA HIS A 518 13.35 11.55 3.66
C HIS A 518 11.86 11.35 3.41
N GLY A 519 11.57 11.01 2.14
CA GLY A 519 10.29 10.47 1.70
C GLY A 519 9.86 9.33 2.61
N THR A 520 8.84 9.58 3.43
CA THR A 520 8.41 8.63 4.43
C THR A 520 6.90 8.53 4.53
N PHE A 521 6.47 7.28 4.35
CA PHE A 521 5.27 6.63 4.87
C PHE A 521 3.96 6.88 4.13
N GLY A 522 3.78 6.03 3.11
CA GLY A 522 2.52 5.75 2.44
C GLY A 522 2.68 5.72 0.93
N HIS A 523 3.28 4.67 0.35
CA HIS A 523 3.05 4.44 -1.08
C HIS A 523 1.60 3.97 -1.26
N PRO A 524 0.77 4.84 -1.84
CA PRO A 524 0.37 4.59 -3.21
C PRO A 524 0.78 5.78 -4.10
N ILE A 525 1.95 5.64 -4.75
CA ILE A 525 2.35 6.37 -5.96
C ILE A 525 2.47 7.89 -5.78
N HIS A 526 3.72 8.36 -5.68
CA HIS A 526 4.06 9.75 -5.94
C HIS A 526 3.85 10.08 -7.42
N TRP A 527 3.14 11.18 -7.68
CA TRP A 527 3.28 11.96 -8.90
C TRP A 527 4.34 13.03 -8.65
N ALA A 528 5.27 13.17 -9.59
CA ALA A 528 6.22 14.27 -9.64
C ALA A 528 5.45 15.60 -9.86
N ALA A 529 5.63 16.54 -8.93
CA ALA A 529 5.75 17.95 -9.26
C ALA A 529 7.24 18.25 -9.11
N GLU A 530 7.93 18.26 -10.24
CA GLU A 530 9.33 18.68 -10.34
C GLU A 530 9.28 20.21 -10.41
N GLU A 531 9.54 20.88 -9.28
CA GLU A 531 10.03 22.26 -9.31
C GLU A 531 11.54 22.16 -9.57
N ASP A 532 11.96 22.50 -10.78
CA ASP A 532 13.38 22.61 -11.12
C ASP A 532 14.03 23.71 -10.24
N PRO A 533 15.12 23.42 -9.52
CA PRO A 533 15.99 24.48 -9.05
C PRO A 533 16.69 25.12 -10.25
N ILE A 534 16.48 26.43 -10.41
CA ILE A 534 17.25 27.27 -11.34
C ILE A 534 18.74 27.04 -11.07
N PRO A 535 19.57 26.63 -12.05
CA PRO A 535 20.99 26.49 -11.81
C PRO A 535 21.60 27.88 -11.56
N ALA A 536 22.14 28.05 -10.36
CA ALA A 536 23.07 29.12 -10.04
C ALA A 536 24.40 28.82 -10.73
N GLY A 537 24.74 29.61 -11.75
CA GLY A 537 26.07 29.59 -12.37
C GLY A 537 26.06 29.65 -13.89
N ALA A 538 25.82 30.83 -14.45
CA ALA A 538 26.45 31.26 -15.69
C ALA A 538 26.57 32.79 -15.66
N GLU A 539 27.82 33.22 -15.77
CA GLU A 539 28.36 34.56 -15.71
C GLU A 539 27.66 35.58 -16.64
N GLU A 540 27.45 36.78 -16.09
CA GLU A 540 28.10 38.00 -16.57
C GLU A 540 28.42 38.05 -18.09
N GLN A 541 27.48 38.57 -18.91
CA GLN A 541 27.74 39.40 -20.11
C GLN A 541 26.44 39.68 -20.88
N ASN A 542 25.81 40.83 -20.63
CA ASN A 542 25.61 41.85 -21.67
C ASN A 542 24.77 43.01 -21.12
N SER A 543 25.47 44.12 -21.00
CA SER A 543 24.94 45.47 -20.94
C SER A 543 24.32 45.87 -22.29
N SER A 544 23.49 46.91 -22.23
CA SER A 544 22.81 47.60 -23.33
C SER A 544 21.56 46.87 -23.86
N TRP A 545 20.40 47.45 -23.60
CA TRP A 545 19.59 48.14 -24.61
C TRP A 545 18.41 48.84 -23.89
N HIS A 546 18.51 50.18 -23.85
CA HIS A 546 17.49 51.24 -23.74
C HIS A 546 16.08 50.89 -23.19
N SER A 547 15.55 51.51 -22.13
CA SER A 547 15.36 52.95 -21.85
C SER A 547 14.75 53.76 -23.01
N GLN A 548 13.42 53.65 -23.21
CA GLN A 548 12.55 54.52 -24.03
C GLN A 548 11.15 53.87 -24.02
N TYR A 549 9.98 54.42 -23.67
CA TYR A 549 9.38 55.75 -23.46
C TYR A 549 8.31 55.58 -22.36
N ARG A 550 8.21 56.41 -21.31
CA ARG A 550 7.55 57.74 -21.18
C ARG A 550 6.03 57.77 -21.48
N LYS A 551 5.27 58.04 -20.40
CA LYS A 551 3.92 58.65 -20.34
C LYS A 551 3.74 59.81 -21.33
N VAL A 552 2.59 59.84 -22.02
CA VAL A 552 1.89 61.07 -22.44
C VAL A 552 0.38 60.78 -22.37
N ASP A 553 -0.35 61.71 -21.75
CA ASP A 553 -1.80 61.75 -21.58
C ASP A 553 -2.54 62.19 -22.87
N ASP A 554 -3.86 62.03 -22.79
CA ASP A 554 -4.95 62.79 -23.41
C ASP A 554 -5.67 62.35 -24.70
N ASP A 555 -7.00 62.45 -24.52
CA ASP A 555 -8.11 62.67 -25.45
C ASP A 555 -8.88 61.52 -26.14
N ASN A 556 -10.06 61.27 -25.55
CA ASN A 556 -11.39 61.43 -26.15
C ASN A 556 -11.55 61.08 -27.65
N TYR A 557 -12.39 60.08 -27.95
CA TYR A 557 -13.58 60.28 -28.80
C TYR A 557 -14.68 59.26 -28.45
N VAL A 558 -15.89 59.79 -28.47
CA VAL A 558 -17.19 59.17 -28.23
C VAL A 558 -17.85 58.83 -29.58
N LEU A 559 -18.72 57.80 -29.57
CA LEU A 559 -19.72 57.36 -30.57
C LEU A 559 -19.25 56.56 -31.79
N SER A 560 -19.61 55.27 -31.83
CA SER A 560 -20.95 54.84 -32.28
C SER A 560 -21.40 53.58 -31.55
#